data_AF-A0A1W9I7W7-F1
#
_entry.id   AF-A0A1W9I7W7-F1
#
_cell.length_a   1.000
_cell.length_b   1.000
_cell.length_c   1.000
_cell.angle_alpha   90.00
_cell.angle_beta   90.00
_cell.angle_gamma   90.00
#
_symmetry.space_group_name_H-M   'P 1'
#
loop_
_entity.id
_entity.type
_entity.pdbx_description
1 polymer ?
#
loop_
_entity_poly.entity_id
_entity_poly.type
_entity_poly.pdbx_seq_one_letter_code
_entity_poly.pdbx_strand_id
1 'polypeptide(L)'
;MGEAPTRLRPPSLGLLLAEVRGVLEFNASAMLAPVLMQAPKGDGHPVLVMPGFLASDISTAPMRRFIRHVGYETHAWKLGRNLGGVFSMRPKLRQLLTDIHQASGRKVSLVGWSLGGIYARDLALHAPEMVRSVITLGSPFAGDITATNARRLYEQLSGETVGAGEYADDVKALAGDLPVPATSIYTRGDGVVNWRTCLLQPNERAENIEVLLASHLGLGVNAAAMWAIADRLAQPEGEFVPFAKSGPFAMAYGRTER
;
A
#
# COMPACT_ATOMS: atom_id res chain seq x y z
N MET A 1 33.54 -10.85 -1.35
CA MET A 1 33.39 -9.42 -0.99
C MET A 1 31.97 -9.03 -1.36
N GLY A 2 31.06 -8.92 -0.38
CA GLY A 2 29.70 -8.44 -0.66
C GLY A 2 29.75 -6.94 -0.94
N GLU A 3 29.23 -6.52 -2.08
CA GLU A 3 29.01 -5.09 -2.34
C GLU A 3 28.20 -4.49 -1.19
N ALA A 4 28.67 -3.38 -0.62
CA ALA A 4 27.86 -2.60 0.28
C ALA A 4 26.58 -2.19 -0.45
N PRO A 5 25.38 -2.39 0.14
CA PRO A 5 24.13 -2.06 -0.54
C PRO A 5 24.17 -0.61 -1.00
N THR A 6 23.88 -0.38 -2.29
CA THR A 6 23.92 0.96 -2.89
C THR A 6 22.94 1.87 -2.14
N ARG A 7 23.47 2.87 -1.40
CA ARG A 7 22.62 3.85 -0.69
C ARG A 7 21.69 4.53 -1.68
N LEU A 8 20.39 4.41 -1.44
CA LEU A 8 19.39 5.11 -2.23
C LEU A 8 19.28 6.55 -1.75
N ARG A 9 18.86 7.44 -2.64
CA ARG A 9 18.61 8.85 -2.30
C ARG A 9 17.11 9.12 -2.29
N PRO A 10 16.63 10.04 -1.43
CA PRO A 10 15.27 10.54 -1.53
C PRO A 10 14.96 11.07 -2.93
N PRO A 11 13.69 11.07 -3.36
CA PRO A 11 13.29 11.71 -4.62
C PRO A 11 13.70 13.19 -4.66
N SER A 12 13.91 13.71 -5.86
CA SER A 12 14.28 15.12 -6.03
C SER A 12 13.23 16.08 -5.46
N LEU A 13 13.64 17.26 -5.00
CA LEU A 13 12.71 18.29 -4.51
C LEU A 13 11.69 18.72 -5.58
N GLY A 14 12.07 18.68 -6.86
CA GLY A 14 11.15 18.94 -7.97
C GLY A 14 10.00 17.92 -8.02
N LEU A 15 10.29 16.63 -7.81
CA LEU A 15 9.25 15.60 -7.72
C LEU A 15 8.38 15.77 -6.48
N LEU A 16 8.98 16.10 -5.34
CA LEU A 16 8.25 16.37 -4.10
C LEU A 16 7.26 17.54 -4.25
N LEU A 17 7.72 18.67 -4.80
CA LEU A 17 6.84 19.82 -5.05
C LEU A 17 5.74 19.49 -6.06
N ALA A 18 6.06 18.65 -7.04
CA ALA A 18 5.09 18.21 -8.03
C ALA A 18 4.03 17.25 -7.47
N GLU A 19 4.10 16.78 -6.21
CA GLU A 19 3.04 15.99 -5.56
C GLU A 19 1.70 16.73 -5.44
N VAL A 20 1.70 18.07 -5.52
CA VAL A 20 0.46 18.87 -5.58
C VAL A 20 -0.44 18.45 -6.74
N ARG A 21 0.13 17.84 -7.79
CA ARG A 21 -0.62 17.28 -8.92
C ARG A 21 -1.56 16.16 -8.51
N GLY A 22 -1.40 15.55 -7.34
CA GLY A 22 -2.32 14.56 -6.78
C GLY A 22 -3.78 15.05 -6.73
N VAL A 23 -4.01 16.36 -6.60
CA VAL A 23 -5.36 16.96 -6.70
C VAL A 23 -5.92 16.86 -8.13
N LEU A 24 -5.09 17.09 -9.14
CA LEU A 24 -5.46 16.93 -10.55
C LEU A 24 -5.70 15.45 -10.87
N GLU A 25 -4.88 14.55 -10.31
CA GLU A 25 -5.04 13.09 -10.45
C GLU A 25 -6.36 12.60 -9.84
N PHE A 26 -6.79 13.18 -8.71
CA PHE A 26 -8.12 12.93 -8.14
C PHE A 26 -9.24 13.32 -9.12
N ASN A 27 -9.16 14.52 -9.69
CA ASN A 27 -10.18 15.02 -10.63
C ASN A 27 -10.24 14.16 -11.91
N ALA A 28 -9.09 13.80 -12.47
CA ALA A 28 -9.02 12.91 -13.63
C ALA A 28 -9.64 11.54 -13.32
N SER A 29 -9.38 10.99 -12.12
CA SER A 29 -9.95 9.71 -11.70
C SER A 29 -11.46 9.79 -11.48
N ALA A 30 -11.98 10.93 -11.00
CA ALA A 30 -13.42 11.17 -10.91
C ALA A 30 -14.09 11.16 -12.30
N MET A 31 -13.43 11.69 -13.34
CA MET A 31 -13.94 11.63 -14.72
C MET A 31 -13.95 10.20 -15.27
N LEU A 32 -13.05 9.34 -14.79
CA LEU A 32 -12.96 7.92 -15.18
C LEU A 32 -13.83 7.00 -14.30
N ALA A 33 -14.65 7.56 -13.41
CA ALA A 33 -15.52 6.79 -12.53
C ALA A 33 -16.43 5.79 -13.27
N PRO A 34 -17.07 6.13 -14.42
CA PRO A 34 -17.91 5.15 -15.15
C PRO A 34 -17.14 3.93 -15.65
N VAL A 35 -15.85 4.11 -16.00
CA VAL A 35 -14.98 3.00 -16.38
C VAL A 35 -14.63 2.20 -15.13
N LEU A 36 -14.26 2.85 -14.03
CA LEU A 36 -13.96 2.18 -12.75
C LEU A 36 -15.13 1.36 -12.21
N MET A 37 -16.38 1.76 -12.47
CA MET A 37 -17.57 1.00 -12.05
C MET A 37 -17.67 -0.38 -12.71
N GLN A 38 -16.94 -0.62 -13.81
CA GLN A 38 -16.83 -1.91 -14.51
C GLN A 38 -15.70 -2.80 -13.96
N ALA A 39 -14.98 -2.35 -12.93
CA ALA A 39 -13.93 -3.15 -12.30
C ALA A 39 -14.49 -4.48 -11.75
N PRO A 40 -13.63 -5.52 -11.64
CA PRO A 40 -14.02 -6.81 -11.06
C PRO A 40 -14.76 -6.66 -9.74
N LYS A 41 -15.85 -7.42 -9.59
CA LYS A 41 -16.69 -7.37 -8.39
C LYS A 41 -16.19 -8.36 -7.32
N GLY A 42 -16.37 -7.96 -6.08
CA GLY A 42 -15.99 -8.72 -4.90
C GLY A 42 -17.01 -9.74 -4.43
N ASP A 43 -16.53 -10.65 -3.59
CA ASP A 43 -17.29 -11.69 -2.89
C ASP A 43 -17.78 -11.25 -1.50
N GLY A 44 -17.74 -9.93 -1.20
CA GLY A 44 -18.19 -9.37 0.07
C GLY A 44 -17.22 -9.49 1.25
N HIS A 45 -15.99 -10.02 1.08
CA HIS A 45 -15.08 -10.19 2.22
C HIS A 45 -14.62 -8.83 2.81
N PRO A 46 -14.17 -8.81 4.08
CA PRO A 46 -13.74 -7.59 4.73
C PRO A 46 -12.40 -7.07 4.21
N VAL A 47 -12.31 -5.74 4.02
CA VAL A 47 -11.11 -5.04 3.58
C VAL A 47 -10.76 -3.92 4.55
N LEU A 48 -9.63 -4.02 5.24
CA LEU A 48 -9.13 -2.96 6.12
C LEU A 48 -8.19 -2.02 5.35
N VAL A 49 -8.55 -0.73 5.29
CA VAL A 49 -7.79 0.29 4.58
C VAL A 49 -7.06 1.21 5.56
N MET A 50 -5.72 1.27 5.46
CA MET A 50 -4.85 2.02 6.37
C MET A 50 -4.20 3.23 5.70
N PRO A 51 -4.28 4.44 6.30
CA PRO A 51 -3.78 5.67 5.72
C PRO A 51 -2.26 5.84 5.87
N GLY A 52 -1.68 6.70 5.03
CA GLY A 52 -0.28 7.12 5.13
C GLY A 52 0.03 8.03 6.30
N PHE A 53 1.31 8.36 6.49
CA PHE A 53 1.77 9.28 7.53
C PHE A 53 1.12 10.68 7.38
N LEU A 54 0.74 11.30 8.50
CA LEU A 54 -0.05 12.53 8.63
C LEU A 54 -1.48 12.48 8.07
N ALA A 55 -1.87 11.37 7.44
CA ALA A 55 -3.18 11.20 6.86
C ALA A 55 -4.17 10.58 7.87
N SER A 56 -5.42 10.41 7.46
CA SER A 56 -6.51 9.89 8.31
C SER A 56 -7.54 9.16 7.46
N ASP A 57 -8.62 8.69 8.08
CA ASP A 57 -9.73 8.07 7.35
C ASP A 57 -10.31 8.93 6.24
N ILE A 58 -10.25 10.26 6.35
CA ILE A 58 -10.74 11.17 5.32
C ILE A 58 -9.95 10.97 4.02
N SER A 59 -8.63 10.85 4.12
CA SER A 59 -7.73 10.71 2.96
C SER A 59 -7.97 9.42 2.16
N THR A 60 -8.34 8.34 2.84
CA THR A 60 -8.62 7.03 2.23
C THR A 60 -10.11 6.82 1.97
N ALA A 61 -10.97 7.81 2.23
CA ALA A 61 -12.41 7.71 2.01
C ALA A 61 -12.81 7.44 0.54
N PRO A 62 -12.18 8.08 -0.48
CA PRO A 62 -12.47 7.77 -1.88
C PRO A 62 -12.17 6.29 -2.21
N MET A 63 -11.01 5.80 -1.76
CA MET A 63 -10.60 4.41 -1.93
C MET A 63 -11.60 3.44 -1.28
N ARG A 64 -11.96 3.66 -0.02
CA ARG A 64 -12.95 2.83 0.69
C ARG A 64 -14.31 2.89 0.02
N ARG A 65 -14.75 4.05 -0.49
CA ARG A 65 -16.03 4.17 -1.19
C ARG A 65 -16.03 3.35 -2.48
N PHE A 66 -14.94 3.40 -3.24
CA PHE A 66 -14.76 2.61 -4.45
C PHE A 66 -14.75 1.10 -4.13
N ILE A 67 -13.91 0.66 -3.19
CA ILE A 67 -13.82 -0.75 -2.79
C ILE A 67 -15.19 -1.28 -2.31
N ARG A 68 -15.93 -0.49 -1.53
CA ARG A 68 -17.29 -0.84 -1.10
C ARG A 68 -18.25 -0.96 -2.29
N HIS A 69 -18.15 -0.04 -3.25
CA HIS A 69 -18.99 -0.05 -4.45
C HIS A 69 -18.75 -1.27 -5.34
N VAL A 70 -17.51 -1.77 -5.42
CA VAL A 70 -17.22 -2.99 -6.18
C VAL A 70 -17.54 -4.28 -5.41
N GLY A 71 -18.11 -4.18 -4.20
CA GLY A 71 -18.75 -5.32 -3.52
C GLY A 71 -17.98 -5.91 -2.34
N TYR A 72 -17.20 -5.11 -1.61
CA TYR A 72 -16.49 -5.55 -0.40
C TYR A 72 -16.99 -4.83 0.86
N GLU A 73 -16.80 -5.46 2.02
CA GLU A 73 -17.05 -4.86 3.32
C GLU A 73 -15.83 -4.02 3.76
N THR A 74 -15.88 -2.70 3.57
CA THR A 74 -14.72 -1.85 3.84
C THR A 74 -14.66 -1.33 5.27
N HIS A 75 -13.50 -1.51 5.90
CA HIS A 75 -13.18 -0.98 7.22
C HIS A 75 -12.15 0.16 7.15
N ALA A 76 -12.43 1.19 7.92
CA ALA A 76 -11.55 2.32 8.18
C ALA A 76 -10.58 1.96 9.32
N TRP A 77 -9.45 2.67 9.41
CA TRP A 77 -8.50 2.42 10.50
C TRP A 77 -9.04 2.91 11.86
N LYS A 78 -9.86 3.97 11.89
CA LYS A 78 -10.49 4.59 13.08
C LYS A 78 -9.54 5.02 14.22
N LEU A 79 -8.24 5.17 13.96
CA LEU A 79 -7.23 5.55 14.97
C LEU A 79 -6.83 7.04 14.89
N GLY A 80 -7.69 7.87 14.29
CA GLY A 80 -7.49 9.33 14.21
C GLY A 80 -6.58 9.74 13.06
N ARG A 81 -5.55 10.55 13.36
CA ARG A 81 -4.48 10.92 12.41
C ARG A 81 -3.27 10.00 12.59
N ASN A 82 -2.67 9.56 11.50
CA ASN A 82 -1.49 8.71 11.51
C ASN A 82 -0.23 9.52 11.81
N LEU A 83 0.28 9.39 13.03
CA LEU A 83 1.49 10.07 13.50
C LEU A 83 2.73 9.17 13.46
N GLY A 84 2.65 8.00 12.83
CA GLY A 84 3.73 7.03 12.86
C GLY A 84 3.63 6.06 14.03
N GLY A 85 4.74 5.38 14.33
CA GLY A 85 4.78 4.40 15.40
C GLY A 85 4.42 3.01 14.90
N VAL A 86 5.25 2.39 14.03
CA VAL A 86 4.93 1.06 13.46
C VAL A 86 4.70 0.05 14.57
N PHE A 87 5.63 0.00 15.52
CA PHE A 87 5.66 -1.02 16.57
C PHE A 87 4.74 -0.67 17.73
N SER A 88 4.65 0.62 18.09
CA SER A 88 3.72 1.07 19.13
C SER A 88 2.24 0.94 18.71
N MET A 89 1.93 0.97 17.41
CA MET A 89 0.58 0.77 16.89
C MET A 89 0.20 -0.70 16.68
N ARG A 90 1.18 -1.62 16.63
CA ARG A 90 0.95 -3.05 16.39
C ARG A 90 -0.15 -3.64 17.28
N PRO A 91 -0.19 -3.42 18.62
CA PRO A 91 -1.26 -3.98 19.45
C PRO A 91 -2.66 -3.49 19.08
N LYS A 92 -2.80 -2.18 18.79
CA LYS A 92 -4.08 -1.57 18.42
C LYS A 92 -4.58 -2.07 17.07
N LEU A 93 -3.68 -2.16 16.10
CA LEU A 93 -3.99 -2.63 14.75
C LEU A 93 -4.29 -4.13 14.73
N ARG A 94 -3.57 -4.93 15.52
CA ARG A 94 -3.88 -6.35 15.69
C ARG A 94 -5.26 -6.54 16.31
N GLN A 95 -5.61 -5.75 17.33
CA GLN A 95 -6.96 -5.81 17.92
C GLN A 95 -8.04 -5.46 16.89
N LEU A 96 -7.84 -4.39 16.11
CA LEU A 96 -8.77 -4.00 15.05
C LEU A 96 -8.94 -5.12 14.01
N LEU A 97 -7.85 -5.75 13.58
CA LEU A 97 -7.89 -6.90 12.66
C LEU A 97 -8.68 -8.06 13.27
N THR A 98 -8.42 -8.40 14.53
CA THR A 98 -9.15 -9.44 15.27
C THR A 98 -10.64 -9.15 15.32
N ASP A 99 -11.04 -7.93 15.64
CA ASP A 99 -12.45 -7.55 15.74
C ASP A 99 -13.17 -7.70 14.40
N ILE A 100 -12.54 -7.26 13.30
CA ILE A 100 -13.08 -7.40 11.94
C ILE A 100 -13.18 -8.87 11.54
N HIS A 101 -12.12 -9.65 11.79
CA HIS A 101 -12.07 -11.07 11.48
C HIS A 101 -13.15 -11.86 12.25
N GLN A 102 -13.32 -11.58 13.54
CA GLN A 102 -14.33 -12.24 14.38
C GLN A 102 -15.76 -11.85 13.98
N ALA A 103 -16.01 -10.56 13.69
CA ALA A 103 -17.34 -10.09 13.31
C ALA A 103 -17.81 -10.64 11.95
N SER A 104 -16.89 -10.75 11.00
CA SER A 104 -17.20 -11.24 9.65
C SER A 104 -17.11 -12.77 9.51
N GLY A 105 -16.33 -13.44 10.37
CA GLY A 105 -15.99 -14.85 10.23
C GLY A 105 -15.13 -15.16 9.00
N ARG A 106 -14.50 -14.14 8.39
CA ARG A 106 -13.73 -14.25 7.14
C ARG A 106 -12.38 -13.57 7.28
N LYS A 107 -11.37 -14.06 6.55
CA LYS A 107 -10.07 -13.39 6.46
C LYS A 107 -10.19 -12.01 5.83
N VAL A 108 -9.35 -11.09 6.30
CA VAL A 108 -9.37 -9.67 5.94
C VAL A 108 -8.28 -9.37 4.93
N SER A 109 -8.63 -8.73 3.82
CA SER A 109 -7.63 -8.16 2.92
C SER A 109 -7.17 -6.79 3.44
N LEU A 110 -5.87 -6.55 3.40
CA LEU A 110 -5.26 -5.34 3.93
C LEU A 110 -4.83 -4.44 2.77
N VAL A 111 -5.33 -3.21 2.72
CA VAL A 111 -4.91 -2.20 1.74
C VAL A 111 -4.23 -1.07 2.49
N GLY A 112 -2.93 -0.90 2.26
CA GLY A 112 -2.14 0.10 2.97
C GLY A 112 -1.50 1.10 2.01
N TRP A 113 -1.74 2.39 2.24
CA TRP A 113 -1.12 3.45 1.45
C TRP A 113 0.03 4.10 2.22
N SER A 114 1.20 4.23 1.59
CA SER A 114 2.41 4.79 2.20
C SER A 114 2.74 4.03 3.48
N LEU A 115 2.92 4.71 4.61
CA LEU A 115 3.10 4.09 5.93
C LEU A 115 2.00 3.05 6.28
N GLY A 116 0.78 3.25 5.79
CA GLY A 116 -0.33 2.29 5.89
C GLY A 116 0.04 0.88 5.43
N GLY A 117 0.88 0.76 4.39
CA GLY A 117 1.35 -0.52 3.88
C GLY A 117 2.38 -1.20 4.78
N ILE A 118 3.16 -0.43 5.55
CA ILE A 118 4.10 -1.02 6.53
C ILE A 118 3.31 -1.72 7.64
N TYR A 119 2.25 -1.08 8.14
CA TYR A 119 1.31 -1.71 9.07
C TYR A 119 0.65 -2.96 8.50
N ALA A 120 0.22 -2.92 7.23
CA ALA A 120 -0.40 -4.07 6.58
C ALA A 120 0.54 -5.28 6.53
N ARG A 121 1.81 -5.03 6.19
CA ARG A 121 2.85 -6.07 6.17
C ARG A 121 3.13 -6.59 7.57
N ASP A 122 3.20 -5.71 8.56
CA ASP A 122 3.40 -6.09 9.96
C ASP A 122 2.30 -7.03 10.46
N LEU A 123 1.04 -6.70 10.20
CA LEU A 123 -0.11 -7.54 10.54
C LEU A 123 -0.06 -8.89 9.83
N ALA A 124 0.28 -8.93 8.55
CA ALA A 124 0.34 -10.16 7.77
C ALA A 124 1.46 -11.12 8.22
N LEU A 125 2.59 -10.60 8.69
CA LEU A 125 3.67 -11.41 9.28
C LEU A 125 3.22 -12.05 10.60
N HIS A 126 2.41 -11.33 11.37
CA HIS A 126 2.14 -11.61 12.77
C HIS A 126 0.78 -12.29 13.01
N ALA A 127 -0.13 -12.23 12.05
CA ALA A 127 -1.47 -12.82 12.08
C ALA A 127 -1.92 -13.33 10.68
N PRO A 128 -1.11 -14.15 9.99
CA PRO A 128 -1.42 -14.60 8.63
C PRO A 128 -2.73 -15.39 8.52
N GLU A 129 -3.17 -16.04 9.59
CA GLU A 129 -4.43 -16.77 9.68
C GLU A 129 -5.66 -15.87 9.55
N MET A 130 -5.53 -14.58 9.91
CA MET A 130 -6.62 -13.59 9.80
C MET A 130 -6.53 -12.77 8.51
N VAL A 131 -5.43 -12.86 7.76
CA VAL A 131 -5.16 -12.02 6.58
C VAL A 131 -5.35 -12.81 5.30
N ARG A 132 -6.17 -12.28 4.39
CA ARG A 132 -6.41 -12.87 3.07
C ARG A 132 -5.31 -12.51 2.07
N SER A 133 -4.97 -11.23 1.99
CA SER A 133 -3.95 -10.69 1.09
C SER A 133 -3.54 -9.28 1.52
N VAL A 134 -2.37 -8.83 1.04
CA VAL A 134 -1.84 -7.49 1.28
C VAL A 134 -1.66 -6.74 -0.04
N ILE A 135 -2.22 -5.54 -0.12
CA ILE A 135 -2.02 -4.61 -1.24
C ILE A 135 -1.40 -3.32 -0.67
N THR A 136 -0.21 -2.97 -1.14
CA THR A 136 0.48 -1.74 -0.72
C THR A 136 0.49 -0.71 -1.85
N LEU A 137 0.42 0.58 -1.50
CA LEU A 137 0.52 1.68 -2.46
C LEU A 137 1.66 2.62 -2.05
N GLY A 138 2.74 2.69 -2.83
CA GLY A 138 3.86 3.59 -2.56
C GLY A 138 4.47 3.42 -1.16
N SER A 139 4.50 2.20 -0.63
CA SER A 139 4.93 1.93 0.76
C SER A 139 6.41 1.58 0.83
N PRO A 140 7.26 2.33 1.57
CA PRO A 140 8.70 2.09 1.62
C PRO A 140 9.06 1.03 2.67
N PHE A 141 9.11 -0.25 2.30
CA PHE A 141 9.37 -1.37 3.23
C PHE A 141 10.65 -2.15 2.92
N ALA A 142 11.28 -1.96 1.75
CA ALA A 142 12.45 -2.71 1.31
C ALA A 142 13.65 -1.80 1.03
N GLY A 143 14.86 -2.38 1.07
CA GLY A 143 16.10 -1.67 0.77
C GLY A 143 16.39 -0.54 1.77
N ASP A 144 16.90 0.58 1.26
CA ASP A 144 17.21 1.76 2.08
C ASP A 144 15.94 2.60 2.33
N ILE A 145 15.15 2.19 3.32
CA ILE A 145 13.90 2.87 3.72
C ILE A 145 14.13 4.30 4.23
N THR A 146 15.38 4.72 4.46
CA THR A 146 15.71 6.11 4.80
C THR A 146 15.67 7.05 3.60
N ALA A 147 15.58 6.50 2.37
CA ALA A 147 15.49 7.24 1.11
C ALA A 147 14.10 7.87 0.89
N THR A 148 13.69 8.76 1.79
CA THR A 148 12.40 9.46 1.79
C THR A 148 12.56 10.91 2.20
N ASN A 149 11.75 11.80 1.60
CA ASN A 149 11.66 13.19 2.00
C ASN A 149 10.90 13.39 3.33
N ALA A 150 10.20 12.36 3.82
CA ALA A 150 9.42 12.42 5.05
C ALA A 150 10.21 12.07 6.32
N ARG A 151 11.48 11.64 6.20
CA ARG A 151 12.25 11.03 7.30
C ARG A 151 12.27 11.86 8.58
N ARG A 152 12.76 13.10 8.49
CA ARG A 152 12.95 13.96 9.69
C ARG A 152 11.63 14.22 10.41
N LEU A 153 10.58 14.47 9.64
CA LEU A 153 9.25 14.73 10.18
C LEU A 153 8.65 13.47 10.81
N TYR A 154 8.88 12.30 10.19
CA TYR A 154 8.51 11.01 10.76
C TYR A 154 9.18 10.80 12.13
N GLU A 155 10.51 10.84 12.19
CA GLU A 155 11.27 10.59 13.42
C GLU A 155 10.87 11.56 14.55
N GLN A 156 10.61 12.84 14.20
CA GLN A 156 10.17 13.84 15.16
C GLN A 156 8.77 13.58 15.73
N LEU A 157 7.82 13.11 14.92
CA LEU A 157 6.43 12.92 15.35
C LEU A 157 6.14 11.53 15.91
N SER A 158 6.83 10.50 15.42
CA SER A 158 6.68 9.13 15.88
C SER A 158 7.56 8.81 17.08
N GLY A 159 8.68 9.54 17.25
CA GLY A 159 9.73 9.20 18.21
C GLY A 159 10.55 7.96 17.83
N GLU A 160 10.29 7.35 16.67
CA GLU A 160 11.00 6.16 16.17
C GLU A 160 12.10 6.56 15.18
N THR A 161 13.28 5.96 15.32
CA THR A 161 14.38 6.14 14.35
C THR A 161 14.19 5.18 13.17
N VAL A 162 14.23 5.69 11.95
CA VAL A 162 14.05 4.85 10.75
C VAL A 162 15.30 4.01 10.51
N GLY A 163 15.14 2.68 10.48
CA GLY A 163 16.20 1.74 10.05
C GLY A 163 17.33 1.50 11.06
N ALA A 164 17.20 1.96 12.31
CA ALA A 164 18.16 1.68 13.37
C ALA A 164 17.45 1.60 14.72
N GLY A 165 17.81 0.61 15.55
CA GLY A 165 17.30 0.45 16.92
C GLY A 165 16.87 -0.98 17.25
N GLU A 166 16.11 -1.11 18.33
CA GLU A 166 15.59 -2.37 18.90
C GLU A 166 14.81 -3.24 17.88
N TYR A 167 14.20 -2.62 16.86
CA TYR A 167 13.34 -3.29 15.87
C TYR A 167 14.05 -3.63 14.55
N ALA A 168 15.37 -3.77 14.53
CA ALA A 168 16.13 -4.05 13.31
C ALA A 168 15.69 -5.35 12.61
N ASP A 169 15.40 -6.40 13.40
CA ASP A 169 14.92 -7.68 12.87
C ASP A 169 13.49 -7.57 12.33
N ASP A 170 12.60 -6.82 12.98
CA ASP A 170 11.26 -6.56 12.45
C ASP A 170 11.33 -5.78 11.13
N VAL A 171 12.19 -4.76 11.03
CA VAL A 171 12.39 -4.00 9.78
C VAL A 171 12.88 -4.92 8.66
N LYS A 172 13.80 -5.85 8.97
CA LYS A 172 14.26 -6.85 8.00
C LYS A 172 13.15 -7.82 7.60
N ALA A 173 12.32 -8.27 8.54
CA ALA A 173 11.18 -9.13 8.26
C ALA A 173 10.13 -8.42 7.39
N LEU A 174 9.88 -7.13 7.65
CA LEU A 174 9.02 -6.28 6.84
C LEU A 174 9.52 -6.11 5.41
N ALA A 175 10.81 -6.24 5.14
CA ALA A 175 11.36 -6.23 3.77
C ALA A 175 11.23 -7.58 3.04
N GLY A 176 11.02 -8.67 3.79
CA GLY A 176 11.01 -10.03 3.27
C GLY A 176 9.68 -10.48 2.64
N ASP A 177 9.61 -11.77 2.31
CA ASP A 177 8.40 -12.38 1.78
C ASP A 177 7.29 -12.46 2.85
N LEU A 178 6.04 -12.27 2.42
CA LEU A 178 4.89 -12.46 3.29
C LEU A 178 4.34 -13.89 3.17
N PRO A 179 3.76 -14.45 4.24
CA PRO A 179 3.10 -15.76 4.20
C PRO A 179 1.80 -15.77 3.38
N VAL A 180 1.29 -14.61 2.99
CA VAL A 180 0.03 -14.42 2.24
C VAL A 180 0.30 -13.73 0.89
N PRO A 181 -0.63 -13.80 -0.09
CA PRO A 181 -0.52 -13.05 -1.33
C PRO A 181 -0.26 -11.55 -1.11
N ALA A 182 0.69 -11.01 -1.86
CA ALA A 182 1.19 -9.65 -1.69
C ALA A 182 1.36 -8.93 -3.03
N THR A 183 0.73 -7.77 -3.17
CA THR A 183 0.90 -6.91 -4.34
C THR A 183 1.43 -5.55 -3.89
N SER A 184 2.49 -5.06 -4.54
CA SER A 184 2.95 -3.69 -4.38
C SER A 184 2.61 -2.86 -5.60
N ILE A 185 1.81 -1.81 -5.41
CA ILE A 185 1.48 -0.82 -6.42
C ILE A 185 2.38 0.39 -6.18
N TYR A 186 3.19 0.75 -7.18
CA TYR A 186 4.16 1.84 -7.05
C TYR A 186 4.18 2.72 -8.30
N THR A 187 4.85 3.87 -8.23
CA THR A 187 5.12 4.72 -9.39
C THR A 187 6.54 5.26 -9.33
N ARG A 188 7.23 5.32 -10.48
CA ARG A 188 8.55 5.97 -10.56
C ARG A 188 8.46 7.49 -10.38
N GLY A 189 7.27 8.06 -10.54
CA GLY A 189 6.99 9.49 -10.35
C GLY A 189 6.83 9.92 -8.89
N ASP A 190 7.06 9.02 -7.94
CA ASP A 190 6.90 9.27 -6.51
C ASP A 190 7.89 10.34 -6.01
N GLY A 191 7.35 11.42 -5.46
CA GLY A 191 8.12 12.53 -4.90
C GLY A 191 8.39 12.41 -3.39
N VAL A 192 7.78 11.46 -2.70
CA VAL A 192 7.87 11.30 -1.25
C VAL A 192 8.89 10.23 -0.88
N VAL A 193 8.80 9.05 -1.48
CA VAL A 193 9.66 7.89 -1.21
C VAL A 193 10.37 7.44 -2.47
N ASN A 194 11.58 6.92 -2.34
CA ASN A 194 12.24 6.29 -3.48
C ASN A 194 11.49 5.00 -3.85
N TRP A 195 10.90 4.95 -5.04
CA TRP A 195 10.06 3.84 -5.50
C TRP A 195 10.72 2.45 -5.40
N ARG A 196 12.06 2.37 -5.45
CA ARG A 196 12.80 1.10 -5.28
C ARG A 196 12.61 0.50 -3.89
N THR A 197 12.28 1.32 -2.90
CA THR A 197 11.98 0.88 -1.53
C THR A 197 10.59 0.27 -1.40
N CYS A 198 9.77 0.34 -2.45
CA CYS A 198 8.43 -0.24 -2.50
C CYS A 198 8.39 -1.60 -3.19
N LEU A 199 9.53 -2.12 -3.68
CA LEU A 199 9.54 -3.33 -4.49
C LEU A 199 9.57 -4.58 -3.62
N LEU A 200 8.62 -5.47 -3.86
CA LEU A 200 8.67 -6.87 -3.46
C LEU A 200 9.69 -7.61 -4.31
N GLN A 201 10.26 -8.69 -3.77
CA GLN A 201 10.89 -9.72 -4.59
C GLN A 201 9.77 -10.56 -5.24
N PRO A 202 9.62 -10.57 -6.57
CA PRO A 202 8.55 -11.34 -7.19
C PRO A 202 8.72 -12.85 -6.95
N ASN A 203 7.62 -13.52 -6.63
CA ASN A 203 7.58 -14.97 -6.42
C ASN A 203 6.16 -15.49 -6.70
N GLU A 204 5.88 -16.76 -6.36
CA GLU A 204 4.58 -17.42 -6.60
C GLU A 204 3.37 -16.74 -5.94
N ARG A 205 3.58 -15.82 -4.99
CA ARG A 205 2.52 -15.08 -4.30
C ARG A 205 2.78 -13.57 -4.19
N ALA A 206 3.82 -13.06 -4.85
CA ALA A 206 4.27 -11.67 -4.72
C ALA A 206 4.57 -11.02 -6.06
N GLU A 207 4.08 -9.80 -6.27
CA GLU A 207 4.30 -9.06 -7.52
C GLU A 207 4.34 -7.53 -7.34
N ASN A 208 4.92 -6.84 -8.32
CA ASN A 208 4.92 -5.39 -8.38
C ASN A 208 4.14 -4.89 -9.60
N ILE A 209 3.24 -3.92 -9.38
CA ILE A 209 2.47 -3.23 -10.42
C ILE A 209 2.93 -1.77 -10.45
N GLU A 210 3.63 -1.39 -11.52
CA GLU A 210 3.95 0.01 -11.77
C GLU A 210 2.75 0.73 -12.39
N VAL A 211 2.32 1.83 -11.76
CA VAL A 211 1.36 2.78 -12.34
C VAL A 211 2.12 3.96 -12.90
N LEU A 212 1.96 4.17 -14.20
CA LEU A 212 2.54 5.29 -14.94
C LEU A 212 1.74 6.57 -14.65
N LEU A 213 2.43 7.72 -14.70
CA LEU A 213 1.83 9.04 -14.55
C LEU A 213 1.03 9.22 -13.24
N ALA A 214 1.52 8.64 -12.15
CA ALA A 214 0.99 8.86 -10.81
C ALA A 214 2.01 9.61 -9.94
N SER A 215 1.52 10.30 -8.93
CA SER A 215 2.30 10.79 -7.80
C SER A 215 2.09 9.89 -6.56
N HIS A 216 2.91 10.06 -5.53
CA HIS A 216 2.70 9.36 -4.26
C HIS A 216 1.31 9.62 -3.68
N LEU A 217 0.90 10.89 -3.67
CA LEU A 217 -0.41 11.34 -3.22
C LEU A 217 -1.53 10.87 -4.14
N GLY A 218 -1.26 10.89 -5.44
CA GLY A 218 -2.23 10.48 -6.44
C GLY A 218 -2.48 8.98 -6.50
N LEU A 219 -1.53 8.12 -6.08
CA LEU A 219 -1.74 6.66 -6.02
C LEU A 219 -2.98 6.27 -5.22
N GLY A 220 -3.28 7.00 -4.14
CA GLY A 220 -4.46 6.74 -3.29
C GLY A 220 -5.80 7.03 -3.96
N VAL A 221 -5.80 7.64 -5.15
CA VAL A 221 -7.00 8.07 -5.88
C VAL A 221 -6.97 7.74 -7.38
N ASN A 222 -5.81 7.35 -7.92
CA ASN A 222 -5.57 7.09 -9.34
C ASN A 222 -6.45 5.93 -9.85
N ALA A 223 -7.15 6.16 -10.96
CA ALA A 223 -8.07 5.17 -11.54
C ALA A 223 -7.38 3.83 -11.89
N ALA A 224 -6.17 3.84 -12.46
CA ALA A 224 -5.46 2.61 -12.78
C ALA A 224 -5.01 1.86 -11.51
N ALA A 225 -4.63 2.58 -10.46
CA ALA A 225 -4.33 1.99 -9.15
C ALA A 225 -5.60 1.37 -8.52
N MET A 226 -6.73 2.08 -8.55
CA MET A 226 -8.02 1.58 -8.06
C MET A 226 -8.47 0.33 -8.80
N TRP A 227 -8.33 0.31 -10.13
CA TRP A 227 -8.62 -0.87 -10.94
C TRP A 227 -7.76 -2.06 -10.54
N ALA A 228 -6.45 -1.84 -10.36
CA ALA A 228 -5.55 -2.88 -9.88
C ALA A 228 -5.94 -3.38 -8.49
N ILE A 229 -6.31 -2.49 -7.55
CA ILE A 229 -6.82 -2.90 -6.23
C ILE A 229 -8.04 -3.83 -6.37
N ALA A 230 -9.05 -3.44 -7.16
CA ALA A 230 -10.25 -4.25 -7.35
C ALA A 230 -9.93 -5.62 -7.96
N ASP A 231 -9.07 -5.65 -8.97
CA ASP A 231 -8.61 -6.89 -9.61
C ASP A 231 -7.88 -7.81 -8.62
N ARG A 232 -6.95 -7.27 -7.81
CA ARG A 232 -6.24 -8.06 -6.80
C ARG A 232 -7.15 -8.55 -5.68
N LEU A 233 -8.12 -7.74 -5.26
CA LEU A 233 -9.13 -8.17 -4.29
C LEU A 233 -10.10 -9.22 -4.85
N ALA A 234 -10.25 -9.33 -6.17
CA ALA A 234 -11.16 -10.29 -6.81
C ALA A 234 -10.59 -11.72 -6.84
N GLN A 235 -9.32 -11.91 -6.48
CA GLN A 235 -8.70 -13.23 -6.43
C GLN A 235 -9.35 -14.10 -5.34
N PRO A 236 -9.65 -15.39 -5.62
CA PRO A 236 -10.12 -16.33 -4.61
C PRO A 236 -9.15 -16.45 -3.42
N GLU A 237 -9.68 -16.75 -2.24
CA GLU A 237 -8.83 -16.97 -1.07
C GLU A 237 -7.89 -18.17 -1.31
N GLY A 238 -6.59 -17.97 -1.07
CA GLY A 238 -5.57 -19.00 -1.25
C GLY A 238 -5.03 -19.13 -2.68
N GLU A 239 -5.57 -18.36 -3.63
CA GLU A 239 -5.07 -18.32 -5.01
C GLU A 239 -4.25 -17.05 -5.28
N PHE A 240 -3.28 -17.17 -6.20
CA PHE A 240 -2.54 -16.03 -6.71
C PHE A 240 -2.25 -16.17 -8.21
N VAL A 241 -2.73 -15.22 -8.99
CA VAL A 241 -2.46 -15.09 -10.42
C VAL A 241 -1.92 -13.68 -10.67
N PRO A 242 -0.74 -13.53 -11.30
CA PRO A 242 -0.16 -12.22 -11.57
C PRO A 242 -1.08 -11.29 -12.37
N PHE A 243 -0.91 -9.99 -12.17
CA PHE A 243 -1.76 -8.95 -12.73
C PHE A 243 -1.59 -8.87 -14.24
N ALA A 244 -2.70 -9.11 -14.95
CA ALA A 244 -2.74 -8.91 -16.39
C ALA A 244 -2.78 -7.39 -16.66
N LYS A 245 -1.71 -6.87 -17.27
CA LYS A 245 -1.60 -5.46 -17.69
C LYS A 245 -2.44 -5.19 -18.94
N SER A 246 -3.74 -5.44 -18.84
CA SER A 246 -4.73 -5.37 -19.90
C SER A 246 -5.95 -4.55 -19.45
N GLY A 247 -7.03 -4.57 -20.25
CA GLY A 247 -8.25 -3.85 -19.94
C GLY A 247 -8.15 -2.33 -20.17
N PRO A 248 -9.08 -1.54 -19.61
CA PRO A 248 -9.24 -0.12 -19.95
C PRO A 248 -8.05 0.75 -19.53
N PHE A 249 -7.22 0.27 -18.60
CA PHE A 249 -6.06 0.99 -18.08
C PHE A 249 -4.73 0.39 -18.54
N ALA A 250 -4.70 -0.48 -19.56
CA ALA A 250 -3.48 -1.17 -20.01
C ALA A 250 -2.28 -0.24 -20.24
N MET A 251 -2.52 0.93 -20.85
CA MET A 251 -1.47 1.93 -21.13
C MET A 251 -0.97 2.68 -19.89
N ALA A 252 -1.67 2.58 -18.76
CA ALA A 252 -1.29 3.19 -17.49
C ALA A 252 -0.39 2.28 -16.63
N TYR A 253 -0.07 1.07 -17.09
CA TYR A 253 0.79 0.15 -16.36
C TYR A 253 2.18 0.04 -16.99
N GLY A 254 3.22 0.10 -16.16
CA GLY A 254 4.60 -0.06 -16.59
C GLY A 254 4.86 -1.47 -17.12
N ARG A 255 5.73 -1.61 -18.14
CA ARG A 255 6.13 -2.92 -18.65
C ARG A 255 6.95 -3.66 -17.60
N THR A 256 6.81 -4.98 -17.52
CA THR A 256 7.65 -5.78 -16.62
C THR A 256 9.08 -5.69 -17.13
N GLU A 257 9.98 -5.12 -16.33
CA GLU A 257 11.42 -5.25 -16.58
C GLU A 257 11.75 -6.74 -16.48
N ARG A 258 12.23 -7.33 -17.57
CA ARG A 258 12.72 -8.72 -17.61
C ARG A 258 14.12 -8.78 -17.04
#